data_AF-A0A7J3WVS0-F1
#
_entry.id   AF-A0A7J3WVS0-F1
#
_cell.length_a   1.000
_cell.length_b   1.000
_cell.length_c   1.000
_cell.angle_alpha   90.00
_cell.angle_beta   90.00
_cell.angle_gamma   90.00
#
_symmetry.space_group_name_H-M   'P 1'
#
loop_
_entity.id
_entity.type
_entity.pdbx_description
1 polymer ?
#
loop_
_entity_poly.entity_id
_entity_poly.type
_entity_poly.pdbx_seq_one_letter_code
_entity_poly.pdbx_strand_id
1 'polypeptide(L)'
;MTRSYKWLGGVGYILMLIPFANIVGFILVGIAWIMAGSDTRQGIFKATGILMFITMILTVVIIASWLPMIGSLITGLPLGEYPSVPPPGLFQEFLRTIGLFLTVVGITAVLAIVEWILELVSHFRAATVYNVKWFRRAGWMRIVTIIVAIIVIALFILLALSIGFSPAFFTAPSEIFNLIGIYMVGLIIPGILGLLSLIFSAISFFSIPEAAIERRTSYLPPPE
;
A
#
# COMPACT_ATOMS: atom_id res chain seq x y z
N MET A 1 2.66 29.05 10.63
CA MET A 1 2.70 27.70 11.24
C MET A 1 3.98 27.04 10.78
N THR A 2 4.75 26.46 11.70
CA THR A 2 5.82 25.52 11.36
C THR A 2 5.26 24.43 10.44
N ARG A 3 6.05 23.95 9.47
CA ARG A 3 5.61 22.91 8.52
C ARG A 3 5.46 21.57 9.24
N SER A 4 4.42 21.41 10.06
CA SER A 4 4.18 20.21 10.87
C SER A 4 4.06 18.94 10.02
N TYR A 5 3.64 19.07 8.75
CA TYR A 5 3.59 17.95 7.81
C TYR A 5 4.94 17.31 7.52
N LYS A 6 6.07 18.00 7.77
CA LYS A 6 7.40 17.40 7.75
C LYS A 6 7.54 16.27 8.76
N TRP A 7 7.13 16.56 9.99
CA TRP A 7 7.21 15.63 11.11
C TRP A 7 6.19 14.52 10.96
N LEU A 8 4.94 14.87 10.59
CA LEU A 8 3.89 13.89 10.35
C LEU A 8 4.27 12.91 9.24
N GLY A 9 4.76 13.40 8.10
CA GLY A 9 5.17 12.54 6.99
C GLY A 9 6.40 11.71 7.34
N GLY A 10 7.43 12.33 7.93
CA GLY A 10 8.67 11.65 8.30
C GLY A 10 8.44 10.53 9.32
N VAL A 11 7.74 10.84 10.42
CA VAL A 11 7.38 9.84 11.45
C VAL A 11 6.40 8.83 10.88
N GLY A 12 5.43 9.26 10.07
CA GLY A 12 4.46 8.38 9.43
C GLY A 12 5.11 7.28 8.60
N TYR A 13 6.08 7.62 7.75
CA TYR A 13 6.84 6.64 6.97
C TYR A 13 7.72 5.72 7.83
N ILE A 14 8.23 6.19 8.98
CA ILE A 14 8.93 5.32 9.94
C ILE A 14 7.95 4.32 10.58
N LEU A 15 6.77 4.78 11.00
CA LEU A 15 5.77 3.91 11.62
C LEU A 15 5.25 2.85 10.63
N MET A 16 5.22 3.14 9.33
CA MET A 16 4.91 2.15 8.29
C MET A 16 5.87 0.95 8.29
N LEU A 17 7.09 1.08 8.84
CA LEU A 17 8.06 -0.01 8.94
C LEU A 17 7.77 -0.98 10.09
N ILE A 18 6.96 -0.56 11.06
CA ILE A 18 6.73 -1.29 12.30
C ILE A 18 5.36 -1.98 12.18
N PRO A 19 5.29 -3.32 12.24
CA PRO A 19 4.02 -4.04 12.25
C PRO A 19 3.07 -3.49 13.32
N PHE A 20 1.78 -3.44 13.01
CA PHE A 20 0.70 -2.87 13.84
C PHE A 20 0.74 -1.35 14.02
N ALA A 21 1.92 -0.72 14.14
CA ALA A 21 2.05 0.73 14.14
C ALA A 21 1.89 1.34 12.74
N ASN A 22 2.02 0.53 11.69
CA ASN A 22 1.85 0.94 10.30
C ASN A 22 0.48 1.55 10.00
N ILE A 23 -0.59 1.16 10.70
CA ILE A 23 -1.92 1.78 10.58
C ILE A 23 -1.86 3.27 10.96
N VAL A 24 -1.20 3.58 12.08
CA VAL A 24 -0.95 4.97 12.49
C VAL A 24 -0.06 5.67 11.48
N GLY A 25 0.94 4.98 10.95
CA GLY A 25 1.80 5.48 9.86
C GLY A 25 1.02 5.96 8.64
N PHE A 26 0.08 5.15 8.13
CA PHE A 26 -0.79 5.52 7.01
C PHE A 26 -1.59 6.79 7.28
N ILE A 27 -2.17 6.92 8.48
CA ILE A 27 -2.91 8.12 8.88
C ILE A 27 -2.01 9.36 8.85
N LEU A 28 -0.83 9.28 9.48
CA LEU A 28 0.08 10.42 9.57
C LEU A 28 0.59 10.85 8.18
N VAL A 29 0.92 9.90 7.31
CA VAL A 29 1.36 10.18 5.93
C VAL A 29 0.21 10.80 5.12
N GLY A 30 -1.02 10.29 5.26
CA GLY A 30 -2.20 10.87 4.61
C GLY A 30 -2.43 12.33 5.01
N ILE A 31 -2.37 12.63 6.31
CA ILE A 31 -2.48 14.01 6.82
C ILE A 31 -1.34 14.87 6.29
N ALA A 32 -0.11 14.35 6.28
CA ALA A 32 1.05 15.08 5.79
C ALA A 32 0.88 15.50 4.32
N TRP A 33 0.39 14.61 3.47
CA TRP A 33 0.11 14.92 2.06
C TRP A 33 -1.03 15.94 1.87
N ILE A 34 -2.10 15.86 2.66
CA ILE A 34 -3.20 16.84 2.63
C ILE A 34 -2.71 18.24 3.05
N MET A 35 -1.93 18.32 4.13
CA MET A 35 -1.35 19.56 4.62
C MET A 35 -0.34 20.14 3.65
N ALA A 36 0.58 19.31 3.12
CA ALA A 36 1.53 19.68 2.08
C ALA A 36 0.80 20.25 0.85
N GLY A 37 -0.23 19.56 0.36
CA GLY A 37 -1.04 20.02 -0.77
C GLY A 37 -1.79 21.32 -0.52
N SER A 38 -2.19 21.57 0.73
CA SER A 38 -2.83 22.83 1.12
C SER A 38 -1.83 23.99 1.17
N ASP A 39 -0.65 23.75 1.74
CA ASP A 39 0.45 24.74 1.82
C ASP A 39 0.97 25.10 0.42
N THR A 40 1.20 24.10 -0.44
CA THR A 40 1.79 24.29 -1.77
C THR A 40 0.77 24.48 -2.90
N ARG A 41 -0.54 24.47 -2.58
CA ARG A 41 -1.66 24.49 -3.55
C ARG A 41 -1.55 23.42 -4.64
N GLN A 42 -1.01 22.25 -4.31
CA GLN A 42 -0.88 21.13 -5.25
C GLN A 42 -2.04 20.15 -5.02
N GLY A 43 -2.99 20.09 -5.96
CA GLY A 43 -4.15 19.20 -5.88
C GLY A 43 -3.77 17.72 -5.79
N ILE A 44 -2.68 17.32 -6.46
CA ILE A 44 -2.18 15.95 -6.46
C ILE A 44 -1.79 15.45 -5.05
N PHE A 45 -1.19 16.31 -4.23
CA PHE A 45 -0.84 15.96 -2.85
C PHE A 45 -2.09 15.76 -1.99
N LYS A 46 -3.10 16.64 -2.14
CA LYS A 46 -4.38 16.48 -1.44
C LYS A 46 -5.09 15.20 -1.84
N ALA A 47 -5.17 14.93 -3.15
CA ALA A 47 -5.79 13.73 -3.67
C ALA A 47 -5.09 12.46 -3.17
N THR A 48 -3.75 12.47 -3.15
CA THR A 48 -2.96 11.37 -2.57
C THR A 48 -3.38 11.11 -1.13
N GLY A 49 -3.28 12.12 -0.25
CA GLY A 49 -3.59 11.91 1.16
C GLY A 49 -5.05 11.52 1.43
N ILE A 50 -6.01 12.07 0.70
CA ILE A 50 -7.44 11.66 0.80
C ILE A 50 -7.59 10.19 0.39
N LEU A 51 -6.96 9.79 -0.70
CA LEU A 51 -7.09 8.42 -1.19
C LEU A 51 -6.46 7.41 -0.22
N MET A 52 -5.31 7.74 0.38
CA MET A 52 -4.69 6.92 1.44
C MET A 52 -5.65 6.68 2.62
N PHE A 53 -6.47 7.66 2.98
CA PHE A 53 -7.49 7.47 4.03
C PHE A 53 -8.61 6.53 3.59
N ILE A 54 -9.13 6.72 2.37
CA ILE A 54 -10.23 5.91 1.84
C ILE A 54 -9.81 4.45 1.73
N THR A 55 -8.64 4.18 1.15
CA THR A 55 -8.11 2.83 0.97
C THR A 55 -7.77 2.17 2.30
N MET A 56 -7.22 2.91 3.26
CA MET A 56 -6.97 2.39 4.61
C MET A 56 -8.27 2.00 5.31
N ILE A 57 -9.30 2.85 5.30
CA ILE A 57 -10.61 2.55 5.91
C ILE A 57 -11.21 1.30 5.27
N LEU A 58 -11.21 1.21 3.94
CA LEU A 58 -11.70 0.03 3.23
C LEU A 58 -10.91 -1.24 3.60
N THR A 59 -9.58 -1.13 3.70
CA THR A 59 -8.72 -2.24 4.11
C THR A 59 -9.05 -2.71 5.53
N VAL A 60 -9.25 -1.78 6.48
CA VAL A 60 -9.66 -2.11 7.85
C VAL A 60 -11.03 -2.78 7.88
N VAL A 61 -11.99 -2.31 7.11
CA VAL A 61 -13.33 -2.92 7.00
C VAL A 61 -13.24 -4.35 6.45
N ILE A 62 -12.43 -4.56 5.41
CA ILE A 62 -12.19 -5.90 4.86
C ILE A 62 -11.57 -6.80 5.94
N ILE A 63 -10.49 -6.38 6.60
CA ILE A 63 -9.84 -7.18 7.66
C ILE A 63 -10.82 -7.48 8.80
N ALA A 64 -11.59 -6.48 9.24
CA ALA A 64 -12.57 -6.64 10.31
C ALA A 64 -13.65 -7.67 9.95
N SER A 65 -14.06 -7.75 8.68
CA SER A 65 -15.05 -8.73 8.23
C SER A 65 -14.58 -10.18 8.37
N TRP A 66 -13.26 -10.42 8.44
CA TRP A 66 -12.67 -11.75 8.65
C TRP A 66 -12.46 -12.11 10.13
N LEU A 67 -12.61 -11.17 11.07
CA LEU A 67 -12.39 -11.42 12.50
C LEU A 67 -13.21 -12.60 13.06
N PRO A 68 -14.48 -12.83 12.69
CA PRO A 68 -15.23 -13.99 13.15
C PRO A 68 -14.61 -15.33 12.69
N MET A 69 -14.13 -15.38 11.44
CA MET A 69 -13.44 -16.56 10.89
C MET A 69 -12.12 -16.82 11.60
N ILE A 70 -11.32 -15.77 11.80
CA ILE A 70 -10.04 -15.86 12.52
C ILE A 70 -10.28 -16.30 13.98
N GLY A 71 -11.29 -15.73 14.64
CA GLY A 71 -11.67 -16.09 16.00
C GLY A 71 -12.07 -17.56 16.14
N SER A 72 -12.84 -18.09 15.19
CA SER A 72 -13.19 -19.52 15.15
C SER A 72 -11.97 -20.42 14.95
N LEU A 73 -11.07 -20.07 14.02
CA LEU A 73 -9.82 -20.82 13.78
C LEU A 73 -8.92 -20.89 15.03
N ILE A 74 -8.84 -19.81 15.81
CA ILE A 74 -8.01 -19.73 17.02
C ILE A 74 -8.66 -20.46 18.20
N THR A 75 -9.97 -20.30 18.38
CA THR A 75 -10.68 -20.84 19.55
C THR A 75 -11.14 -22.28 19.38
N GLY A 76 -11.08 -22.82 18.14
CA GLY A 76 -11.64 -24.13 17.81
C GLY A 76 -13.17 -24.19 17.93
N LEU A 77 -13.82 -23.06 18.24
CA LEU A 77 -15.27 -22.97 18.27
C LEU A 77 -15.79 -23.04 16.84
N PRO A 78 -16.78 -23.90 16.54
CA PRO A 78 -17.37 -23.93 15.22
C PRO A 78 -17.88 -22.52 14.88
N LEU A 79 -17.53 -22.01 13.70
CA LEU A 79 -18.31 -20.95 13.06
C LEU A 79 -19.75 -21.43 13.13
N GLY A 80 -20.60 -20.72 13.88
CA GLY A 80 -21.95 -21.18 14.24
C GLY A 80 -22.62 -21.89 13.07
N GLU A 81 -23.15 -23.08 13.33
CA GLU A 81 -23.64 -24.08 12.38
C GLU A 81 -23.92 -23.51 10.98
N TYR A 82 -22.90 -23.52 10.12
CA TYR A 82 -23.15 -23.38 8.70
C TYR A 82 -23.80 -24.69 8.24
N PRO A 83 -25.03 -24.67 7.70
CA PRO A 83 -25.67 -25.88 7.22
C PRO A 83 -24.76 -26.55 6.19
N SER A 84 -24.45 -27.83 6.40
CA SER A 84 -23.59 -28.64 5.51
C SER A 84 -24.16 -28.78 4.09
N VAL A 85 -25.44 -28.45 3.93
CA VAL A 85 -26.11 -28.22 2.64
C VAL A 85 -26.96 -26.97 2.80
N PRO A 86 -26.68 -25.87 2.08
CA PRO A 86 -27.55 -24.71 2.10
C PRO A 86 -28.90 -25.11 1.47
N PRO A 87 -30.05 -24.83 2.11
CA PRO A 87 -31.34 -24.75 1.42
C PRO A 87 -31.18 -24.01 0.08
N PRO A 88 -31.94 -24.34 -0.98
CA PRO A 88 -31.76 -23.77 -2.31
C PRO A 88 -31.70 -22.23 -2.37
N GLY A 89 -32.37 -21.53 -1.43
CA GLY A 89 -32.26 -20.07 -1.26
C GLY A 89 -30.96 -19.58 -0.61
N LEU A 90 -30.36 -20.35 0.30
CA LEU A 90 -29.11 -20.01 0.98
C LEU A 90 -27.87 -20.10 0.07
N PHE A 91 -27.88 -20.95 -0.96
CA PHE A 91 -26.80 -20.97 -1.96
C PHE A 91 -26.76 -19.67 -2.78
N GLN A 92 -27.91 -19.12 -3.17
CA GLN A 92 -27.98 -17.81 -3.82
C GLN A 92 -27.55 -16.68 -2.89
N GLU A 93 -27.93 -16.72 -1.61
CA GLU A 93 -27.48 -15.73 -0.62
C GLU A 93 -25.97 -15.83 -0.35
N PHE A 94 -25.42 -17.04 -0.30
CA PHE A 94 -23.98 -17.29 -0.20
C PHE A 94 -23.22 -16.76 -1.41
N LEU A 95 -23.67 -17.08 -2.63
CA LEU A 95 -23.07 -16.56 -3.88
C LEU A 95 -23.19 -15.03 -3.96
N ARG A 96 -24.30 -14.44 -3.51
CA ARG A 96 -24.46 -12.98 -3.42
C ARG A 96 -23.48 -12.37 -2.44
N THR A 97 -23.29 -13.00 -1.28
CA THR A 97 -22.38 -12.52 -0.23
C THR A 97 -20.93 -12.58 -0.69
N ILE A 98 -20.52 -13.70 -1.31
CA ILE A 98 -19.20 -13.82 -1.95
C ILE A 98 -19.05 -12.81 -3.08
N GLY A 99 -20.06 -12.67 -3.94
CA GLY A 99 -20.05 -11.71 -5.05
C GLY A 99 -19.86 -10.27 -4.57
N LEU A 100 -20.59 -9.86 -3.53
CA LEU A 100 -20.44 -8.55 -2.89
C LEU A 100 -19.06 -8.38 -2.25
N PHE A 101 -18.57 -9.40 -1.54
CA PHE A 101 -17.25 -9.38 -0.94
C PHE A 101 -16.15 -9.21 -2.01
N LEU A 102 -16.18 -10.03 -3.06
CA LEU A 102 -15.24 -9.95 -4.18
C LEU A 102 -15.33 -8.59 -4.89
N THR A 103 -16.53 -8.00 -4.98
CA THR A 103 -16.72 -6.65 -5.54
C THR A 103 -16.03 -5.58 -4.69
N VAL A 104 -16.21 -5.63 -3.36
CA VAL A 104 -15.55 -4.68 -2.44
C VAL A 104 -14.04 -4.85 -2.48
N VAL A 105 -13.54 -6.09 -2.49
CA VAL A 105 -12.10 -6.37 -2.64
C VAL A 105 -11.58 -5.86 -3.98
N GLY A 106 -12.30 -6.09 -5.07
CA GLY A 106 -11.95 -5.61 -6.41
C GLY A 106 -11.87 -4.09 -6.48
N ILE A 107 -12.87 -3.38 -5.94
CA ILE A 107 -12.87 -1.91 -5.86
C ILE A 107 -11.69 -1.42 -5.03
N THR A 108 -11.45 -2.04 -3.88
CA THR A 108 -10.34 -1.65 -2.99
C THR A 108 -8.99 -1.86 -3.67
N ALA A 109 -8.82 -2.96 -4.42
CA ALA A 109 -7.60 -3.22 -5.19
C ALA A 109 -7.37 -2.15 -6.28
N VAL A 110 -8.41 -1.75 -7.01
CA VAL A 110 -8.32 -0.65 -8.00
C VAL A 110 -7.93 0.66 -7.30
N LEU A 111 -8.57 0.99 -6.19
CA LEU A 111 -8.24 2.22 -5.44
C LEU A 111 -6.81 2.19 -4.89
N ALA A 112 -6.32 1.04 -4.41
CA ALA A 112 -4.94 0.89 -3.96
C ALA A 112 -3.92 1.10 -5.09
N ILE A 113 -4.22 0.63 -6.31
CA ILE A 113 -3.38 0.91 -7.49
C ILE A 113 -3.37 2.41 -7.79
N VAL A 114 -4.54 3.06 -7.79
CA VAL A 114 -4.63 4.51 -8.03
C VAL A 114 -3.88 5.28 -6.94
N GLU A 115 -4.04 4.91 -5.67
CA GLU A 115 -3.30 5.49 -4.54
C GLU A 115 -1.81 5.38 -4.75
N TRP A 116 -1.32 4.19 -5.09
CA TRP A 116 0.09 3.96 -5.34
C TRP A 116 0.64 4.84 -6.48
N ILE A 117 -0.12 5.00 -7.57
CA ILE A 117 0.23 5.90 -8.68
C ILE A 117 0.27 7.36 -8.19
N LEU A 118 -0.76 7.81 -7.47
CA LEU A 118 -0.83 9.18 -6.95
C LEU A 118 0.31 9.45 -5.97
N GLU A 119 0.63 8.51 -5.08
CA GLU A 119 1.74 8.62 -4.15
C GLU A 119 3.07 8.73 -4.92
N LEU A 120 3.26 7.93 -5.96
CA LEU A 120 4.45 7.98 -6.82
C LEU A 120 4.59 9.35 -7.51
N VAL A 121 3.53 9.84 -8.14
CA VAL A 121 3.50 11.17 -8.78
C VAL A 121 3.76 12.26 -7.75
N SER A 122 3.17 12.15 -6.56
CA SER A 122 3.36 13.08 -5.45
C SER A 122 4.81 13.13 -4.99
N HIS A 123 5.53 12.01 -4.92
CA HIS A 123 6.97 12.01 -4.64
C HIS A 123 7.75 12.78 -5.72
N PHE A 124 7.54 12.49 -7.00
CA PHE A 124 8.25 13.21 -8.06
C PHE A 124 7.94 14.71 -8.08
N ARG A 125 6.68 15.08 -7.87
CA ARG A 125 6.25 16.48 -7.81
C ARG A 125 6.81 17.19 -6.57
N ALA A 126 6.80 16.52 -5.41
CA ALA A 126 7.37 17.04 -4.17
C ALA A 126 8.87 17.30 -4.27
N ALA A 127 9.60 16.44 -5.00
CA ALA A 127 11.03 16.65 -5.24
C ALA A 127 11.31 18.00 -5.91
N THR A 128 10.45 18.43 -6.84
CA THR A 128 10.56 19.71 -7.54
C THR A 128 10.04 20.87 -6.69
N VAL A 129 8.87 20.70 -6.05
CA VAL A 129 8.23 21.76 -5.25
C VAL A 129 9.06 22.15 -4.03
N TYR A 130 9.64 21.16 -3.34
CA TYR A 130 10.44 21.39 -2.13
C TYR A 130 11.96 21.45 -2.41
N ASN A 131 12.38 21.20 -3.66
CA ASN A 131 13.79 21.07 -4.04
C ASN A 131 14.55 20.01 -3.20
N VAL A 132 13.89 18.91 -2.84
CA VAL A 132 14.45 17.82 -2.04
C VAL A 132 14.63 16.57 -2.91
N LYS A 133 15.89 16.23 -3.23
CA LYS A 133 16.22 15.10 -4.12
C LYS A 133 15.79 13.73 -3.57
N TRP A 134 15.65 13.60 -2.25
CA TRP A 134 15.26 12.34 -1.60
C TRP A 134 13.86 11.86 -2.00
N PHE A 135 12.92 12.77 -2.25
CA PHE A 135 11.60 12.41 -2.76
C PHE A 135 11.70 11.69 -4.11
N ARG A 136 12.56 12.17 -5.02
CA ARG A 136 12.79 11.54 -6.33
C ARG A 136 13.44 10.16 -6.18
N ARG A 137 14.39 10.01 -5.25
CA ARG A 137 15.03 8.73 -4.96
C ARG A 137 14.03 7.72 -4.42
N ALA A 138 13.17 8.12 -3.48
CA ALA A 138 12.10 7.29 -2.96
C ALA A 138 11.14 6.83 -4.07
N GLY A 139 10.71 7.75 -4.95
CA GLY A 139 9.87 7.42 -6.10
C GLY A 139 10.52 6.38 -7.04
N TRP A 140 11.79 6.56 -7.39
CA TRP A 140 12.52 5.56 -8.19
C TRP A 140 12.63 4.20 -7.50
N MET A 141 12.91 4.17 -6.20
CA MET A 141 12.98 2.91 -5.46
C MET A 141 11.66 2.13 -5.52
N ARG A 142 10.51 2.81 -5.47
CA ARG A 142 9.20 2.17 -5.62
C ARG A 142 9.00 1.56 -7.00
N ILE A 143 9.40 2.27 -8.06
CA ILE A 143 9.33 1.75 -9.43
C ILE A 143 10.20 0.50 -9.57
N VAL A 144 11.46 0.57 -9.13
CA VAL A 144 12.39 -0.57 -9.20
C VAL A 144 11.86 -1.73 -8.36
N THR A 145 11.30 -1.47 -7.18
CA THR A 145 10.67 -2.51 -6.33
C THR A 145 9.58 -3.26 -7.09
N ILE A 146 8.68 -2.56 -7.79
CA ILE A 146 7.62 -3.21 -8.57
C ILE A 146 8.18 -4.00 -9.74
N ILE A 147 9.14 -3.45 -10.48
CA ILE A 147 9.75 -4.17 -11.61
C ILE A 147 10.38 -5.48 -11.13
N VAL A 148 11.16 -5.43 -10.05
CA VAL A 148 11.79 -6.62 -9.45
C VAL A 148 10.73 -7.59 -8.91
N ALA A 149 9.69 -7.10 -8.24
CA ALA A 149 8.61 -7.94 -7.75
C ALA A 149 7.88 -8.68 -8.89
N ILE A 150 7.59 -8.00 -10.01
CA ILE A 150 6.98 -8.62 -11.20
C ILE A 150 7.88 -9.71 -11.77
N ILE A 151 9.19 -9.46 -11.85
CA ILE A 151 10.16 -10.46 -12.32
C ILE A 151 10.16 -11.68 -11.40
N VAL A 152 10.20 -11.48 -10.08
CA VAL A 152 10.15 -12.57 -9.09
C VAL A 152 8.85 -13.37 -9.23
N ILE A 153 7.70 -12.70 -9.37
CA ILE A 153 6.40 -13.35 -9.56
C ILE A 153 6.38 -14.14 -10.88
N ALA A 154 6.87 -13.58 -11.98
CA ALA A 154 6.92 -14.27 -13.25
C ALA A 154 7.81 -15.52 -13.20
N LEU A 155 9.00 -15.41 -12.61
CA LEU A 155 9.91 -16.55 -12.41
C LEU A 155 9.29 -17.62 -11.50
N PHE A 156 8.58 -17.19 -10.45
CA PHE A 156 7.85 -18.09 -9.57
C PHE A 156 6.75 -18.85 -10.32
N ILE A 157 5.95 -18.17 -11.14
CA ILE A 157 4.92 -18.81 -11.96
C ILE A 157 5.53 -19.83 -12.93
N LEU A 158 6.62 -19.47 -13.61
CA LEU A 158 7.32 -20.38 -14.52
C LEU A 158 7.86 -21.62 -13.80
N LEU A 159 8.42 -21.45 -12.60
CA LEU A 159 8.87 -22.55 -11.75
C LEU A 159 7.70 -23.44 -11.30
N ALA A 160 6.61 -22.83 -10.85
CA ALA A 160 5.42 -23.55 -10.42
C ALA A 160 4.82 -24.38 -11.57
N LEU A 161 4.78 -23.83 -12.79
CA LEU A 161 4.33 -24.53 -13.98
C LEU A 161 5.29 -25.66 -14.40
N SER A 162 6.60 -25.51 -14.19
CA SER A 162 7.59 -26.55 -14.57
C SER A 162 7.59 -27.76 -13.63
N ILE A 163 7.23 -27.57 -12.35
CA ILE A 163 7.06 -28.66 -11.38
C ILE A 163 5.89 -29.57 -11.76
N GLY A 164 4.84 -29.02 -12.37
CA GLY A 164 3.63 -29.73 -12.73
C GLY A 164 2.77 -30.02 -11.49
N PHE A 165 1.62 -29.36 -11.40
CA PHE A 165 0.67 -29.58 -10.30
C PHE A 165 -0.05 -30.93 -10.47
N SER A 166 0.56 -32.00 -9.95
CA SER A 166 -0.08 -33.31 -9.83
C SER A 166 -0.87 -33.40 -8.51
N PRO A 167 -1.87 -34.28 -8.40
CA PRO A 167 -2.53 -34.56 -7.11
C PRO A 167 -1.53 -34.93 -6.01
N ALA A 168 -0.41 -35.59 -6.37
CA ALA A 168 0.65 -35.97 -5.43
C ALA A 168 1.44 -34.76 -4.87
N PHE A 169 1.55 -33.67 -5.62
CA PHE A 169 2.15 -32.42 -5.15
C PHE A 169 1.37 -31.86 -3.95
N PHE A 170 0.04 -31.89 -4.02
CA PHE A 170 -0.82 -31.38 -2.96
C PHE A 170 -0.89 -32.28 -1.71
N THR A 171 -0.44 -33.54 -1.83
CA THR A 171 -0.36 -34.49 -0.71
C THR A 171 1.02 -34.53 -0.04
N ALA A 172 2.00 -33.78 -0.56
CA ALA A 172 3.36 -33.72 -0.02
C ALA A 172 3.65 -32.31 0.56
N PRO A 173 3.43 -32.10 1.88
CA PRO A 173 3.65 -30.79 2.50
C PRO A 173 5.05 -30.22 2.27
N SER A 174 6.08 -31.07 2.18
CA SER A 174 7.47 -30.64 1.91
C SER A 174 7.61 -29.91 0.57
N GLU A 175 6.92 -30.35 -0.48
CA GLU A 175 6.97 -29.71 -1.80
C GLU A 175 6.29 -28.35 -1.78
N ILE A 176 5.16 -28.25 -1.08
CA ILE A 176 4.45 -26.98 -0.88
C ILE A 176 5.32 -26.00 -0.07
N PHE A 177 5.92 -26.46 1.04
CA PHE A 177 6.80 -25.62 1.85
C PHE A 177 8.06 -25.19 1.10
N ASN A 178 8.65 -26.06 0.29
CA ASN A 178 9.79 -25.70 -0.55
C ASN A 178 9.43 -24.64 -1.58
N LEU A 179 8.29 -24.78 -2.26
CA LEU A 179 7.81 -23.80 -3.24
C LEU A 179 7.54 -22.44 -2.59
N ILE A 180 6.87 -22.44 -1.43
CA ILE A 180 6.65 -21.22 -0.63
C ILE A 180 7.98 -20.63 -0.16
N GLY A 181 8.91 -21.46 0.30
CA GLY A 181 10.24 -21.03 0.76
C GLY A 181 11.03 -20.31 -0.33
N ILE A 182 11.06 -20.88 -1.54
CA ILE A 182 11.70 -20.26 -2.71
C ILE A 182 11.03 -18.94 -3.06
N TYR A 183 9.70 -18.87 -3.03
CA TYR A 183 8.97 -17.64 -3.24
C TYR A 183 9.34 -16.55 -2.23
N MET A 184 9.35 -16.90 -0.93
CA MET A 184 9.74 -16.00 0.15
C MET A 184 11.18 -15.48 -0.01
N VAL A 185 12.12 -16.36 -0.40
CA VAL A 185 13.51 -15.96 -0.70
C VAL A 185 13.56 -14.97 -1.87
N GLY A 186 12.80 -15.22 -2.93
CA GLY A 186 12.68 -14.31 -4.07
C GLY A 186 12.16 -12.92 -3.66
N LEU A 187 11.27 -12.85 -2.66
CA LEU A 187 10.72 -11.59 -2.15
C LEU A 187 11.68 -10.77 -1.27
N ILE A 188 12.83 -11.32 -0.84
CA ILE A 188 13.80 -10.60 -0.01
C ILE A 188 14.29 -9.33 -0.72
N ILE A 189 14.66 -9.43 -1.99
CA ILE A 189 15.17 -8.29 -2.78
C ILE A 189 14.12 -7.17 -2.92
N PRO A 190 12.90 -7.41 -3.45
CA PRO A 190 11.89 -6.36 -3.51
C PRO A 190 11.48 -5.88 -2.11
N GLY A 191 11.53 -6.73 -1.09
CA GLY A 191 11.33 -6.33 0.31
C GLY A 191 12.35 -5.28 0.78
N ILE A 192 13.65 -5.50 0.52
CA ILE A 192 14.72 -4.53 0.84
C ILE A 192 14.53 -3.24 0.05
N LEU A 193 14.20 -3.32 -1.25
CA LEU A 193 13.98 -2.13 -2.07
C LEU A 193 12.76 -1.32 -1.59
N GLY A 194 11.68 -2.00 -1.20
CA GLY A 194 10.50 -1.40 -0.60
C GLY A 194 10.81 -0.72 0.73
N LEU A 195 11.61 -1.36 1.57
CA LEU A 195 12.10 -0.79 2.83
C LEU A 195 12.89 0.51 2.60
N LEU A 196 13.85 0.47 1.68
CA LEU A 196 14.66 1.65 1.33
C LEU A 196 13.81 2.77 0.76
N SER A 197 12.77 2.45 -0.02
CA SER A 197 11.79 3.44 -0.49
C SER A 197 11.13 4.18 0.68
N LEU A 198 10.66 3.46 1.70
CA LEU A 198 10.01 4.06 2.87
C LEU A 198 11.00 4.91 3.69
N ILE A 199 12.24 4.43 3.85
CA ILE A 199 13.31 5.20 4.50
C ILE A 199 13.58 6.51 3.74
N PHE A 200 13.69 6.45 2.42
CA PHE A 200 13.92 7.65 1.61
C PHE A 200 12.72 8.62 1.64
N SER A 201 11.49 8.10 1.70
CA SER A 201 10.28 8.90 1.93
C SER A 201 10.33 9.60 3.30
N ALA A 202 10.77 8.92 4.36
CA ALA A 202 10.91 9.53 5.68
C ALA A 202 11.96 10.67 5.66
N ILE A 203 13.15 10.38 5.11
CA ILE A 203 14.24 11.37 4.97
C ILE A 203 13.77 12.58 4.16
N SER A 204 12.99 12.36 3.10
CA SER A 204 12.53 13.45 2.24
C SER A 204 11.59 14.41 2.96
N PHE A 205 10.68 13.91 3.80
CA PHE A 205 9.78 14.76 4.59
C PHE A 205 10.54 15.57 5.66
N PHE A 206 11.49 14.97 6.37
CA PHE A 206 12.31 15.69 7.33
C PHE A 206 13.20 16.76 6.67
N SER A 207 13.60 16.53 5.42
CA SER A 207 14.48 17.42 4.65
C SER A 207 13.79 18.64 4.04
N ILE A 208 12.46 18.76 4.13
CA ILE A 208 11.74 19.92 3.57
C ILE A 208 12.22 21.21 4.26
N PRO A 209 12.58 22.29 3.55
CA PRO A 209 13.00 23.55 4.19
C PRO A 209 11.90 24.14 5.08
N GLU A 210 12.25 24.91 6.13
CA GLU A 210 11.26 25.61 6.97
C GLU A 210 10.86 26.98 6.40
N ALA A 211 11.75 27.60 5.63
CA ALA A 211 11.48 28.87 4.97
C ALA A 211 10.32 28.74 3.96
N ALA A 212 9.57 29.83 3.81
CA ALA A 212 8.57 29.97 2.76
C ALA A 212 9.24 29.64 1.42
N ILE A 213 8.59 28.79 0.61
CA ILE A 213 9.08 28.53 -0.74
C ILE A 213 8.88 29.85 -1.48
N GLU A 214 9.98 30.53 -1.82
CA GLU A 214 9.93 31.69 -2.71
C GLU A 214 9.21 31.25 -3.98
N ARG A 215 7.99 31.75 -4.16
CA ARG A 215 7.34 31.64 -5.46
C ARG A 215 8.24 32.40 -6.42
N ARG A 216 8.65 31.80 -7.53
CA ARG A 216 8.96 32.61 -8.70
C ARG A 216 7.71 33.45 -8.96
N THR A 217 7.78 34.74 -8.65
CA THR A 217 6.77 35.71 -9.03
C THR A 217 6.56 35.54 -10.53
N SER A 218 5.33 35.22 -10.93
CA SER A 218 4.93 35.30 -12.32
C SER A 218 5.29 36.70 -12.82
N TYR A 219 6.01 36.76 -13.94
CA TYR A 219 6.36 37.96 -14.68
C TYR A 219 5.31 39.07 -14.52
N LEU A 220 5.57 40.03 -13.64
CA LEU A 220 4.99 41.35 -13.78
C LEU A 220 5.80 42.04 -14.88
N PRO A 221 5.17 42.52 -15.96
CA PRO A 221 5.89 43.32 -16.93
C PRO A 221 6.46 44.56 -16.23
N PRO A 222 7.62 45.08 -16.69
CA PRO A 222 8.20 46.27 -16.10
C PRO A 222 7.20 47.44 -16.18
N PRO A 223 7.17 48.31 -15.16
CA PRO A 223 6.35 49.52 -15.21
C PRO A 223 6.79 50.39 -16.40
N GLU A 224 5.81 50.82 -17.20
CA GLU A 224 5.96 51.82 -18.26
C GLU A 224 6.30 53.20 -17.67
#